data_AF-A0A5C8SMX3-F1
#
_entry.id   AF-A0A5C8SMX3-F1
#
_cell.length_a   1.000
_cell.length_b   1.000
_cell.length_c   1.000
_cell.angle_alpha   90.00
_cell.angle_beta   90.00
_cell.angle_gamma   90.00
#
_symmetry.space_group_name_H-M   'P 1'
#
loop_
_entity.id
_entity.type
_entity.pdbx_description
1 polymer ?
#
loop_
_entity_poly.entity_id
_entity_poly.type
_entity_poly.pdbx_seq_one_letter_code
_entity_poly.pdbx_strand_id
1 'polypeptide(L)'
;MTIRFIAPLAAFGLLVVPALAQTGGSATGGTAGSAAAGGTSASTVGTGGTSTGANGATGSSLATGGSAAGGKTMDRSHVNETGNGGLNGQSKAMAHDGGTFSKSHTQTKVRDGEGVESRTKTMSHEPGSKPVKSTTTTGR
;
A
#
# COMPACT_ATOMS: atom_id res chain seq x y z
N MET A 1 16.84 -33.40 73.15
CA MET A 1 15.81 -32.68 72.37
C MET A 1 16.34 -31.28 72.08
N THR A 2 16.69 -31.01 70.81
CA THR A 2 16.64 -29.74 70.04
C THR A 2 17.74 -29.75 68.97
N ILE A 3 17.37 -30.19 67.77
CA ILE A 3 18.16 -30.12 66.53
C ILE A 3 17.98 -28.70 65.97
N ARG A 4 19.06 -27.97 65.72
CA ARG A 4 19.04 -26.66 65.04
C ARG A 4 19.51 -26.83 63.61
N PHE A 5 18.57 -26.71 62.67
CA PHE A 5 18.77 -26.82 61.23
C PHE A 5 19.48 -25.58 60.67
N ILE A 6 20.52 -25.81 59.88
CA ILE A 6 21.10 -24.87 58.93
C ILE A 6 20.31 -25.04 57.62
N ALA A 7 19.74 -23.96 57.07
CA ALA A 7 19.17 -23.95 55.72
C ALA A 7 19.71 -22.73 54.96
N PRO A 8 20.38 -22.91 53.82
CA PRO A 8 20.87 -21.80 53.01
C PRO A 8 19.72 -21.19 52.20
N LEU A 9 19.66 -19.86 52.20
CA LEU A 9 18.76 -19.05 51.40
C LEU A 9 19.15 -19.18 49.91
N ALA A 10 18.52 -20.12 49.20
CA ALA A 10 18.64 -20.25 47.75
C ALA A 10 17.89 -19.08 47.09
N ALA A 11 18.64 -18.05 46.68
CA ALA A 11 18.13 -16.98 45.85
C ALA A 11 17.71 -17.56 44.49
N PHE A 12 16.40 -17.74 44.30
CA PHE A 12 15.79 -18.11 43.03
C PHE A 12 16.01 -16.95 42.04
N GLY A 13 17.01 -17.09 41.17
CA GLY A 13 17.24 -16.16 40.07
C GLY A 13 16.09 -16.22 39.09
N LEU A 14 15.24 -15.20 39.09
CA LEU A 14 14.24 -14.96 38.06
C LEU A 14 14.98 -14.72 36.74
N LEU A 15 15.08 -15.76 35.91
CA LEU A 15 15.45 -15.61 34.50
C LEU A 15 14.35 -14.79 33.82
N VAL A 16 14.55 -13.47 33.76
CA VAL A 16 13.83 -12.60 32.85
C VAL A 16 14.25 -13.04 31.46
N VAL A 17 13.48 -13.95 30.86
CA VAL A 17 13.58 -14.23 29.43
C VAL A 17 13.24 -12.90 28.74
N PRO A 18 14.15 -12.30 27.96
CA PRO A 18 13.74 -11.17 27.14
C PRO A 18 12.70 -11.73 26.19
N ALA A 19 11.44 -11.33 26.38
CA ALA A 19 10.42 -11.54 25.38
C ALA A 19 10.98 -10.90 24.11
N LEU A 20 11.39 -11.74 23.16
CA LEU A 20 11.67 -11.30 21.81
C LEU A 20 10.36 -10.67 21.34
N ALA A 21 10.29 -9.34 21.43
CA ALA A 21 9.29 -8.58 20.71
C ALA A 21 9.53 -8.94 19.25
N GLN A 22 8.79 -9.94 18.75
CA GLN A 22 8.64 -10.16 17.33
C GLN A 22 8.12 -8.82 16.83
N THR A 23 8.99 -8.07 16.16
CA THR A 23 8.58 -6.85 15.49
C THR A 23 7.58 -7.30 14.43
N GLY A 24 6.29 -7.28 14.80
CA GLY A 24 5.22 -7.51 13.85
C GLY A 24 5.36 -6.42 12.79
N GLY A 25 5.86 -6.81 11.62
CA GLY A 25 6.07 -5.91 10.50
C GLY A 25 4.75 -5.21 10.18
N SER A 26 4.76 -3.88 10.26
CA SER A 26 3.70 -3.05 9.73
C SER A 26 4.27 -2.13 8.68
N ALA A 27 3.54 -1.98 7.58
CA ALA A 27 3.95 -1.15 6.46
C ALA A 27 2.73 -0.48 5.85
N THR A 28 2.89 0.78 5.48
CA THR A 28 1.88 1.53 4.72
C THR A 28 2.55 2.13 3.50
N GLY A 29 1.83 2.18 2.40
CA GLY A 29 2.35 2.72 1.15
C GLY A 29 1.22 3.17 0.26
N GLY A 30 1.55 4.05 -0.68
CA GLY A 30 0.57 4.55 -1.62
C GLY A 30 1.18 5.53 -2.59
N THR A 31 0.54 5.67 -3.74
CA THR A 31 0.88 6.65 -4.75
C THR A 31 -0.38 7.27 -5.30
N ALA A 32 -0.27 8.52 -5.69
CA ALA A 32 -1.30 9.24 -6.42
C ALA A 32 -0.66 9.90 -7.63
N GLY A 33 -1.49 10.22 -8.62
CA GLY A 33 -1.03 10.92 -9.79
C GLY A 33 -2.18 11.51 -10.58
N SER A 34 -1.86 12.63 -11.20
CA SER A 34 -2.78 13.41 -12.01
C SER A 34 -2.12 13.77 -13.35
N ALA A 35 -2.94 13.86 -14.38
CA ALA A 35 -2.58 14.42 -15.67
C ALA A 35 -3.71 15.35 -16.14
N ALA A 36 -3.33 16.44 -16.80
CA ALA A 36 -4.26 17.35 -17.45
C ALA A 36 -3.66 17.83 -18.78
N ALA A 37 -4.50 17.98 -19.80
CA ALA A 37 -4.14 18.50 -21.12
C ALA A 37 -5.40 18.98 -21.85
N GLY A 38 -5.35 20.13 -22.53
CA GLY A 38 -6.42 20.67 -23.39
C GLY A 38 -7.85 20.44 -22.90
N GLY A 39 -8.15 20.76 -21.63
CA GLY A 39 -9.49 20.62 -21.05
C GLY A 39 -9.86 19.22 -20.55
N THR A 40 -8.98 18.23 -20.71
CA THR A 40 -9.10 16.89 -20.12
C THR A 40 -8.30 16.80 -18.83
N SER A 41 -8.73 15.97 -17.89
CA SER A 41 -8.02 15.68 -16.64
C SER A 41 -8.32 14.27 -16.16
N ALA A 42 -7.33 13.63 -15.54
CA ALA A 42 -7.46 12.30 -14.97
C ALA A 42 -6.57 12.15 -13.74
N SER A 43 -7.13 11.67 -12.64
CA SER A 43 -6.44 11.47 -11.37
C SER A 43 -6.75 10.09 -10.80
N THR A 44 -5.76 9.45 -10.21
CA THR A 44 -5.92 8.20 -9.47
C THR A 44 -5.09 8.21 -8.20
N VAL A 45 -5.58 7.52 -7.17
CA VAL A 45 -4.90 7.31 -5.89
C VAL A 45 -5.05 5.84 -5.49
N GLY A 46 -4.02 5.31 -4.87
CA GLY A 46 -4.04 3.98 -4.28
C GLY A 46 -3.18 3.97 -3.03
N THR A 47 -3.75 3.47 -1.94
CA THR A 47 -3.10 3.37 -0.63
C THR A 47 -3.38 1.99 -0.06
N GLY A 48 -2.42 1.45 0.68
CA GLY A 48 -2.58 0.19 1.37
C GLY A 48 -1.74 0.13 2.63
N GLY A 49 -2.09 -0.81 3.49
CA GLY A 49 -1.41 -1.08 4.74
C GLY A 49 -1.47 -2.54 5.10
N THR A 50 -0.41 -3.06 5.71
CA THR A 50 -0.36 -4.39 6.30
C THR A 50 0.19 -4.32 7.72
N SER A 51 -0.19 -5.27 8.55
CA SER A 51 0.28 -5.42 9.93
C SER A 51 0.32 -6.88 10.35
N THR A 52 1.24 -7.23 11.24
CA THR A 52 1.27 -8.52 11.94
C THR A 52 0.90 -8.32 13.40
N GLY A 53 -0.13 -9.04 13.87
CA GLY A 53 -0.56 -9.02 15.26
C GLY A 53 0.37 -9.81 16.19
N ALA A 54 0.23 -9.61 17.50
CA ALA A 54 1.03 -10.31 18.52
C ALA A 54 0.85 -11.84 18.52
N ASN A 55 -0.22 -12.34 17.91
CA ASN A 55 -0.50 -13.76 17.70
C ASN A 55 0.08 -14.31 16.37
N GLY A 56 0.83 -13.50 15.62
CA GLY A 56 1.39 -13.84 14.32
C GLY A 56 0.41 -13.76 13.15
N ALA A 57 -0.85 -13.40 13.37
CA ALA A 57 -1.82 -13.23 12.28
C ALA A 57 -1.54 -11.94 11.49
N THR A 58 -1.62 -12.01 10.16
CA THR A 58 -1.50 -10.85 9.28
C THR A 58 -2.86 -10.27 8.94
N GLY A 59 -2.89 -8.94 8.81
CA GLY A 59 -4.06 -8.22 8.30
C GLY A 59 -3.63 -7.17 7.28
N SER A 60 -4.42 -7.03 6.23
CA SER A 60 -4.15 -6.10 5.12
C SER A 60 -5.38 -5.30 4.75
N SER A 61 -5.15 -4.05 4.36
CA SER A 61 -6.18 -3.12 3.90
C SER A 61 -5.71 -2.37 2.67
N LEU A 62 -6.64 -2.10 1.76
CA LEU A 62 -6.35 -1.38 0.52
C LEU A 62 -7.53 -0.50 0.12
N ALA A 63 -7.24 0.72 -0.33
CA ALA A 63 -8.19 1.62 -0.94
C ALA A 63 -7.61 2.16 -2.25
N THR A 64 -8.45 2.24 -3.28
CA THR A 64 -8.05 2.76 -4.60
C THR A 64 -9.21 3.50 -5.24
N GLY A 65 -8.92 4.63 -5.88
CA GLY A 65 -9.92 5.49 -6.49
C GLY A 65 -9.38 6.27 -7.66
N GLY A 66 -10.26 6.76 -8.51
CA GLY A 66 -9.91 7.61 -9.63
C GLY A 66 -11.08 8.45 -10.11
N SER A 67 -10.76 9.55 -10.79
CA SER A 67 -11.74 10.45 -11.39
C SER A 67 -11.17 11.04 -12.67
N ALA A 68 -12.03 11.25 -13.66
CA ALA A 68 -11.71 11.84 -14.94
C ALA A 68 -12.73 12.93 -15.32
N ALA A 69 -12.25 13.99 -15.96
CA ALA A 69 -13.08 15.11 -16.43
C ALA A 69 -12.64 15.55 -17.84
N GLY A 70 -13.58 16.04 -18.65
CA GLY A 70 -13.36 16.43 -20.05
C GLY A 70 -14.41 15.83 -20.97
N GLY A 71 -14.09 15.67 -22.26
CA GLY A 71 -14.98 15.09 -23.28
C GLY A 71 -15.46 13.67 -22.95
N LYS A 72 -14.76 12.63 -23.43
CA LYS A 72 -15.09 11.24 -23.11
C LYS A 72 -14.27 10.75 -21.92
N THR A 73 -14.95 10.42 -20.83
CA THR A 73 -14.32 9.99 -19.58
C THR A 73 -14.51 8.50 -19.35
N MET A 74 -13.54 7.89 -18.67
CA MET A 74 -13.62 6.55 -18.13
C MET A 74 -12.83 6.51 -16.82
N ASP A 75 -13.51 6.14 -15.75
CA ASP A 75 -12.90 5.79 -14.48
C ASP A 75 -13.30 4.36 -14.10
N ARG A 76 -12.35 3.62 -13.54
CA ARG A 76 -12.57 2.29 -13.00
C ARG A 76 -11.62 2.05 -11.84
N SER A 77 -12.18 1.54 -10.76
CA SER A 77 -11.43 1.10 -9.59
C SER A 77 -11.82 -0.33 -9.28
N HIS A 78 -10.83 -1.16 -8.97
CA HIS A 78 -11.06 -2.55 -8.63
C HIS A 78 -10.07 -2.99 -7.56
N VAL A 79 -10.56 -3.81 -6.63
CA VAL A 79 -9.76 -4.44 -5.59
C VAL A 79 -10.05 -5.93 -5.64
N ASN A 80 -8.98 -6.73 -5.64
CA ASN A 80 -9.07 -8.17 -5.60
C ASN A 80 -8.02 -8.73 -4.62
N GLU A 81 -8.33 -9.87 -4.01
CA GLU A 81 -7.34 -10.65 -3.29
C GLU A 81 -6.32 -11.24 -4.27
N THR A 82 -5.07 -11.36 -3.83
CA THR A 82 -4.04 -12.12 -4.51
C THR A 82 -4.00 -13.52 -3.90
N GLY A 83 -3.83 -14.56 -4.71
CA GLY A 83 -3.82 -15.96 -4.25
C GLY A 83 -2.74 -16.32 -3.22
N ASN A 84 -1.91 -15.35 -2.82
CA ASN A 84 -0.88 -15.47 -1.80
C ASN A 84 -1.24 -14.71 -0.51
N GLY A 85 -2.52 -14.37 -0.30
CA GLY A 85 -3.03 -13.72 0.92
C GLY A 85 -3.01 -12.19 0.91
N GLY A 86 -2.37 -11.54 -0.06
CA GLY A 86 -2.32 -10.07 -0.15
C GLY A 86 -3.51 -9.43 -0.91
N LEU A 87 -3.52 -8.10 -1.01
CA LEU A 87 -4.53 -7.34 -1.76
C LEU A 87 -3.90 -6.64 -2.99
N ASN A 88 -4.64 -6.59 -4.09
CA ASN A 88 -4.26 -5.85 -5.29
C ASN A 88 -5.36 -4.85 -5.67
N GLY A 89 -5.01 -3.58 -5.64
CA GLY A 89 -5.85 -2.44 -6.01
C GLY A 89 -5.40 -1.83 -7.32
N GLN A 90 -6.35 -1.57 -8.20
CA GLN A 90 -6.12 -1.00 -9.52
C GLN A 90 -7.12 0.12 -9.74
N SER A 91 -6.64 1.34 -9.96
CA SER A 91 -7.46 2.46 -10.40
C SER A 91 -6.94 3.04 -11.69
N LYS A 92 -7.87 3.32 -12.60
CA LYS A 92 -7.59 3.89 -13.91
C LYS A 92 -8.59 5.01 -14.17
N ALA A 93 -8.08 6.18 -14.49
CA ALA A 93 -8.86 7.32 -14.94
C ALA A 93 -8.32 7.77 -16.30
N MET A 94 -9.21 8.04 -17.24
CA MET A 94 -8.87 8.53 -18.57
C MET A 94 -9.93 9.52 -19.04
N ALA A 95 -9.47 10.61 -19.63
CA ALA A 95 -10.30 11.55 -20.35
C ALA A 95 -9.69 11.78 -21.73
N HIS A 96 -10.50 11.78 -22.78
CA HIS A 96 -10.06 12.04 -24.14
C HIS A 96 -11.03 12.97 -24.85
N ASP A 97 -10.49 13.95 -25.57
CA ASP A 97 -11.26 14.89 -26.38
C ASP A 97 -10.47 15.29 -27.63
N GLY A 98 -11.00 15.04 -28.82
CA GLY A 98 -10.43 15.53 -30.08
C GLY A 98 -8.95 15.18 -30.38
N GLY A 99 -8.38 14.17 -29.74
CA GLY A 99 -6.95 13.80 -29.85
C GLY A 99 -6.10 14.25 -28.65
N THR A 100 -6.64 15.11 -27.79
CA THR A 100 -6.11 15.41 -26.46
C THR A 100 -6.50 14.30 -25.50
N PHE A 101 -5.59 13.84 -24.65
CA PHE A 101 -5.96 12.94 -23.56
C PHE A 101 -5.17 13.16 -22.29
N SER A 102 -5.84 12.84 -21.18
CA SER A 102 -5.25 12.73 -19.85
C SER A 102 -5.53 11.35 -19.31
N LYS A 103 -4.52 10.72 -18.74
CA LYS A 103 -4.61 9.37 -18.19
C LYS A 103 -3.85 9.29 -16.89
N SER A 104 -4.46 8.69 -15.89
CA SER A 104 -3.80 8.28 -14.67
C SER A 104 -4.13 6.83 -14.34
N HIS A 105 -3.15 6.11 -13.84
CA HIS A 105 -3.27 4.69 -13.53
C HIS A 105 -2.43 4.34 -12.32
N THR A 106 -3.09 4.02 -11.22
CA THR A 106 -2.45 3.58 -9.97
C THR A 106 -2.66 2.09 -9.77
N GLN A 107 -1.57 1.41 -9.43
CA GLN A 107 -1.55 0.02 -8.99
C GLN A 107 -1.00 -0.02 -7.57
N THR A 108 -1.72 -0.61 -6.63
CA THR A 108 -1.23 -0.82 -5.26
C THR A 108 -1.34 -2.29 -4.93
N LYS A 109 -0.27 -2.85 -4.36
CA LYS A 109 -0.18 -4.23 -3.93
C LYS A 109 0.21 -4.23 -2.46
N VAL A 110 -0.58 -4.90 -1.65
CA VAL A 110 -0.30 -5.12 -0.24
C VAL A 110 0.02 -6.59 -0.09
N ARG A 111 1.15 -6.89 0.53
CA ARG A 111 1.57 -8.24 0.88
C ARG A 111 1.50 -8.38 2.39
N ASP A 112 0.76 -9.38 2.84
CA ASP A 112 0.52 -9.67 4.24
C ASP A 112 1.80 -9.80 5.05
N GLY A 113 2.00 -8.91 6.04
CA GLY A 113 3.14 -8.91 6.94
C GLY A 113 4.50 -8.56 6.29
N GLU A 114 4.54 -8.33 4.98
CA GLU A 114 5.78 -8.05 4.24
C GLU A 114 5.88 -6.56 3.88
N GLY A 115 4.88 -6.01 3.18
CA GLY A 115 5.00 -4.64 2.67
C GLY A 115 3.90 -4.17 1.74
N VAL A 116 4.01 -2.91 1.33
CA VAL A 116 3.09 -2.26 0.38
C VAL A 116 3.87 -1.66 -0.77
N GLU A 117 3.60 -2.12 -1.98
CA GLU A 117 4.14 -1.57 -3.22
C GLU A 117 3.03 -0.76 -3.92
N SER A 118 3.33 0.46 -4.34
CA SER A 118 2.39 1.28 -5.09
C SER A 118 3.08 1.98 -6.25
N ARG A 119 2.40 2.05 -7.38
CA ARG A 119 2.90 2.66 -8.61
C ARG A 119 1.80 3.42 -9.32
N THR A 120 2.00 4.71 -9.54
CA THR A 120 1.16 5.54 -10.41
C THR A 120 1.87 5.90 -11.70
N LYS A 121 1.17 5.79 -12.82
CA LYS A 121 1.60 6.28 -14.13
C LYS A 121 0.59 7.31 -14.62
N THR A 122 1.08 8.50 -14.93
CA THR A 122 0.29 9.57 -15.54
C THR A 122 0.76 9.83 -16.95
N MET A 123 -0.16 10.18 -17.84
CA MET A 123 0.14 10.63 -19.19
C MET A 123 -0.78 11.76 -19.60
N SER A 124 -0.20 12.82 -20.18
CA SER A 124 -0.92 13.91 -20.82
C SER A 124 -0.47 14.02 -22.28
N HIS A 125 -1.39 14.36 -23.17
CA HIS A 125 -1.12 14.50 -24.60
C HIS A 125 -2.04 15.54 -25.21
N GLU A 126 -1.46 16.34 -26.11
CA GLU A 126 -2.19 17.23 -27.02
C GLU A 126 -1.78 16.93 -28.46
N PRO A 127 -2.70 17.10 -29.44
CA PRO A 127 -2.42 16.89 -30.84
C PRO A 127 -1.16 17.62 -31.30
N GLY A 128 -0.30 16.93 -32.05
CA GLY A 128 0.95 17.50 -32.58
C GLY A 128 2.17 17.38 -31.66
N SER A 129 2.03 16.86 -30.44
CA SER A 129 3.15 16.60 -29.53
C SER A 129 3.25 15.13 -29.09
N LYS A 130 4.42 14.70 -28.58
CA LYS A 130 4.53 13.38 -27.96
C LYS A 130 3.88 13.39 -26.57
N PRO A 131 3.18 12.32 -26.15
CA PRO A 131 2.64 12.22 -24.80
C PRO A 131 3.72 12.38 -23.72
N VAL A 132 3.48 13.24 -22.74
CA VAL A 132 4.33 13.39 -21.55
C VAL A 132 3.91 12.36 -20.52
N LYS A 133 4.87 11.63 -19.95
CA LYS A 133 4.63 10.56 -18.98
C LYS A 133 5.40 10.81 -17.69
N SER A 134 4.74 10.62 -16.57
CA SER A 134 5.38 10.52 -15.26
C SER A 134 5.07 9.19 -14.61
N THR A 135 6.00 8.69 -13.80
CA THR A 135 5.82 7.47 -13.01
C THR A 135 6.34 7.69 -11.62
N THR A 136 5.48 7.45 -10.64
CA THR A 136 5.81 7.50 -9.22
C THR A 136 5.68 6.08 -8.67
N THR A 137 6.65 5.64 -7.88
CA THR A 137 6.66 4.32 -7.26
C THR A 137 7.09 4.44 -5.80
N THR A 138 6.48 3.65 -4.92
CA THR A 138 6.82 3.58 -3.49
C THR A 138 6.71 2.13 -3.01
N GLY A 139 7.58 1.74 -2.07
CA GLY A 139 7.69 0.36 -1.57
C GLY A 139 8.30 -0.56 -2.60
N ARG A 140 9.51 -1.07 -2.33
CA ARG A 140 10.27 -1.93 -3.23
C ARG A 140 10.77 -3.15 -2.49
#